data_AF-A0A2J6Q4Y9-F1
#
_entry.id   AF-A0A2J6Q4Y9-F1
#
_cell.length_a   1.000
_cell.length_b   1.000
_cell.length_c   1.000
_cell.angle_alpha   90.00
_cell.angle_beta   90.00
_cell.angle_gamma   90.00
#
_symmetry.space_group_name_H-M   'P 1'
#
loop_
_entity.id
_entity.type
_entity.pdbx_description
1 polymer ?
#
loop_
_entity_poly.entity_id
_entity_poly.type
_entity_poly.pdbx_seq_one_letter_code
_entity_poly.pdbx_strand_id
1 'polypeptide(L)'
;RVCGSNDVSCYSSYRANKGVCSSLIYQIEISNANVLNSPRAICIRGTCGCNTCCVSWANPVPSGTAQEFELSPAAYKTLPAGVSGLTRNILIGDTCTTQCLSGRANGCEN
;
A
#
# COMPACT_ATOMS: atom_id res chain seq x y z
N ARG A 1 -2.89 -4.56 19.59
CA ARG A 1 -2.16 -5.65 18.92
C ARG A 1 -0.99 -5.03 18.18
N VAL A 2 0.17 -5.67 18.11
CA VAL A 2 1.35 -5.11 17.41
C VAL A 2 1.89 -6.19 16.49
N CYS A 3 1.91 -5.93 15.19
CA CYS A 3 2.71 -6.68 14.24
C CYS A 3 4.10 -6.04 14.21
N GLY A 4 5.15 -6.85 14.22
CA GLY A 4 6.56 -6.55 14.53
C GLY A 4 7.14 -5.15 14.24
N SER A 5 8.30 -5.11 13.61
CA SER A 5 9.18 -3.93 13.57
C SER A 5 8.79 -2.84 12.56
N ASN A 6 7.79 -3.09 11.70
CA ASN A 6 7.38 -2.15 10.64
C ASN A 6 8.53 -1.73 9.71
N ASP A 7 9.42 -2.68 9.39
CA ASP A 7 10.64 -2.42 8.63
C ASP A 7 10.35 -2.04 7.18
N VAL A 8 10.92 -0.92 6.74
CA VAL A 8 10.81 -0.41 5.38
C VAL A 8 12.00 -0.90 4.55
N SER A 9 11.73 -1.45 3.38
CA SER A 9 12.75 -1.77 2.38
C SER A 9 12.32 -1.19 1.04
N CYS A 10 13.26 -0.60 0.31
CA CYS A 10 12.99 0.04 -0.98
C CYS A 10 13.93 -0.49 -2.07
N TYR A 11 13.43 -0.45 -3.30
CA TYR A 11 13.99 -1.09 -4.47
C TYR A 11 14.10 -0.09 -5.63
N SER A 12 15.02 -0.35 -6.57
CA SER A 12 15.20 0.47 -7.77
C SER A 12 14.25 0.10 -8.92
N SER A 13 13.72 -1.12 -8.92
CA SER A 13 12.76 -1.63 -9.92
C SER A 13 11.33 -1.17 -9.63
N TYR A 14 10.48 -1.05 -10.66
CA TYR A 14 9.03 -0.81 -10.52
C TYR A 14 8.63 0.46 -9.76
N ARG A 15 9.49 1.47 -9.82
CA ARG A 15 9.24 2.78 -9.24
C ARG A 15 8.00 3.41 -9.84
N ALA A 16 7.15 3.95 -8.99
CA ALA A 16 6.06 4.82 -9.39
C ALA A 16 6.43 6.29 -9.19
N ASN A 17 5.64 7.17 -9.80
CA ASN A 17 5.81 8.60 -9.62
C ASN A 17 5.37 9.01 -8.20
N LYS A 18 6.23 9.76 -7.49
CA LYS A 18 5.97 10.19 -6.11
C LYS A 18 4.71 11.04 -5.96
N GLY A 19 4.42 11.92 -6.92
CA GLY A 19 3.21 12.74 -6.90
C GLY A 19 1.94 11.89 -7.01
N VAL A 20 1.92 10.94 -7.96
CA VAL A 20 0.80 10.00 -8.11
C VAL A 20 0.58 9.20 -6.83
N CYS A 21 1.64 8.70 -6.20
CA CYS A 21 1.49 7.96 -4.95
C CYS A 21 1.08 8.81 -3.76
N SER A 22 1.52 10.07 -3.69
CA SER A 22 1.01 11.00 -2.68
C SER A 22 -0.50 11.19 -2.82
N SER A 23 -1.01 11.33 -4.06
CA SER A 23 -2.44 11.41 -4.31
C SER A 23 -3.19 10.13 -3.94
N LEU A 24 -2.62 8.95 -4.25
CA LEU A 24 -3.20 7.66 -3.84
C LEU A 24 -3.32 7.55 -2.33
N ILE A 25 -2.25 7.85 -1.61
CA ILE A 25 -2.21 7.73 -0.15
C ILE A 25 -3.22 8.68 0.47
N TYR A 26 -3.33 9.91 -0.04
CA TYR A 26 -4.34 10.87 0.43
C TYR A 26 -5.78 10.37 0.19
N GLN A 27 -6.07 9.78 -0.99
CA GLN A 27 -7.39 9.20 -1.26
C GLN A 27 -7.73 8.04 -0.32
N ILE A 28 -6.76 7.18 -0.04
CA ILE A 28 -6.88 6.08 0.91
C ILE A 28 -7.11 6.62 2.33
N GLU A 29 -6.35 7.63 2.74
CA GLU A 29 -6.42 8.25 4.07
C GLU A 29 -7.80 8.84 4.40
N ILE A 30 -8.47 9.43 3.40
CA ILE A 30 -9.83 9.98 3.57
C ILE A 30 -10.94 8.96 3.27
N SER A 31 -10.59 7.75 2.85
CA SER A 31 -11.55 6.69 2.53
C SER A 31 -12.04 5.98 3.78
N ASN A 32 -13.36 5.76 3.84
CA ASN A 32 -14.00 4.93 4.86
C ASN A 32 -14.49 3.59 4.29
N ALA A 33 -14.05 3.24 3.07
CA ALA A 33 -14.37 1.94 2.50
C ALA A 33 -13.65 0.82 3.28
N ASN A 34 -14.22 -0.38 3.22
CA ASN A 34 -13.58 -1.56 3.80
C ASN A 34 -12.41 -2.00 2.93
N VAL A 35 -11.34 -2.48 3.55
CA VAL A 35 -10.28 -3.19 2.82
C VAL A 35 -10.88 -4.45 2.20
N LEU A 36 -10.74 -4.59 0.89
CA LEU A 36 -11.24 -5.75 0.17
C LEU A 36 -10.37 -6.97 0.44
N ASN A 37 -10.98 -8.16 0.54
CA ASN A 37 -10.22 -9.41 0.59
C ASN A 37 -9.52 -9.71 -0.76
N SER A 38 -10.14 -9.28 -1.88
CA SER A 38 -9.59 -9.36 -3.23
C SER A 38 -10.27 -8.32 -4.15
N PRO A 39 -9.55 -7.65 -5.08
CA PRO A 39 -8.10 -7.70 -5.24
C PRO A 39 -7.36 -7.08 -4.04
N ARG A 40 -6.17 -7.59 -3.70
CA ARG A 40 -5.35 -7.07 -2.58
C ARG A 40 -4.53 -5.85 -2.96
N ALA A 41 -5.17 -4.92 -3.69
CA ALA A 41 -4.52 -3.73 -4.18
C ALA A 41 -5.51 -2.60 -4.45
N ILE A 42 -5.06 -1.37 -4.22
CA ILE A 42 -5.73 -0.13 -4.60
C ILE A 42 -4.75 0.66 -5.46
N CYS A 43 -5.17 1.01 -6.67
CA CYS A 43 -4.32 1.69 -7.64
C CYS A 43 -4.97 2.94 -8.21
N ILE A 44 -4.16 3.94 -8.52
CA ILE A 44 -4.54 5.04 -9.40
C ILE A 44 -3.53 5.22 -10.53
N ARG A 45 -4.01 5.81 -11.63
CA ARG A 45 -3.19 6.24 -12.75
C ARG A 45 -3.05 7.76 -12.70
N GLY A 46 -1.84 8.24 -12.94
CA GLY A 46 -1.57 9.65 -13.18
C GLY A 46 -2.19 10.10 -14.51
N THR A 47 -2.33 11.41 -14.67
CA THR A 47 -2.99 12.07 -15.80
C THR A 47 -2.42 11.72 -17.18
N CYS A 48 -1.13 11.38 -17.28
CA CYS A 48 -0.52 10.93 -18.54
C CYS A 48 -0.80 9.46 -18.89
N GLY A 49 -1.49 8.70 -18.04
CA GLY A 49 -1.65 7.24 -18.15
C GLY A 49 -0.37 6.42 -17.97
N CYS A 50 0.79 7.08 -17.98
CA CYS A 50 2.13 6.51 -17.99
C CYS A 50 2.70 6.20 -16.59
N ASN A 51 2.07 6.73 -15.53
CA ASN A 51 2.49 6.56 -14.14
C ASN A 51 1.35 5.92 -13.35
N THR A 52 1.47 4.65 -12.98
CA THR A 52 0.53 3.99 -12.06
C THR A 52 1.14 3.97 -10.68
N CYS A 53 0.34 4.15 -9.63
CA CYS A 53 0.71 3.85 -8.26
C CYS A 53 -0.28 2.87 -7.66
N CYS A 54 0.22 1.91 -6.90
CA CYS A 54 -0.57 0.92 -6.20
C CYS A 54 -0.08 0.75 -4.77
N VAL A 55 -1.02 0.71 -3.84
CA VAL A 55 -0.86 0.11 -2.52
C VAL A 55 -1.36 -1.33 -2.63
N SER A 56 -0.56 -2.30 -2.20
CA SER A 56 -0.92 -3.72 -2.22
C SER A 56 -0.46 -4.41 -0.96
N TRP A 57 -1.06 -5.55 -0.61
CA TRP A 57 -0.72 -6.30 0.61
C TRP A 57 -0.70 -7.81 0.38
N ALA A 58 0.14 -8.51 1.14
CA ALA A 58 0.43 -9.92 0.91
C ALA A 58 -0.70 -10.85 1.40
N ASN A 59 -1.06 -10.72 2.68
CA ASN A 59 -2.02 -11.61 3.33
C ASN A 59 -3.46 -11.09 3.22
N PRO A 60 -4.45 -11.96 2.96
CA PRO A 60 -5.86 -11.57 2.93
C PRO A 60 -6.30 -10.94 4.25
N VAL A 61 -7.02 -9.82 4.16
CA VAL A 61 -7.62 -9.13 5.31
C VAL A 61 -9.09 -9.53 5.35
N PRO A 62 -9.60 -10.11 6.47
CA PRO A 62 -11.01 -10.49 6.57
C PRO A 62 -11.93 -9.29 6.34
N SER A 63 -12.96 -9.47 5.52
CA SER A 63 -13.91 -8.41 5.17
C SER A 63 -14.54 -7.80 6.43
N GLY A 64 -14.56 -6.46 6.49
CA GLY A 64 -15.16 -5.72 7.61
C GLY A 64 -14.29 -5.64 8.88
N THR A 65 -13.05 -6.16 8.84
CA THR A 65 -12.11 -6.03 9.97
C THR A 65 -11.15 -4.84 9.85
N ALA A 66 -11.12 -4.18 8.69
CA ALA A 66 -10.25 -3.03 8.44
C ALA A 66 -10.89 -2.03 7.46
N GLN A 67 -10.57 -0.75 7.64
CA GLN A 67 -10.87 0.31 6.68
C GLN A 67 -9.65 0.71 5.86
N GLU A 68 -9.87 1.22 4.65
CA GLU A 68 -8.79 1.61 3.74
C GLU A 68 -7.82 2.62 4.36
N PHE A 69 -8.28 3.57 5.20
CA PHE A 69 -7.40 4.54 5.84
C PHE A 69 -6.24 3.90 6.64
N GLU A 70 -6.42 2.66 7.13
CA GLU A 70 -5.40 1.90 7.86
C GLU A 70 -4.19 1.52 6.99
N LEU A 71 -4.34 1.57 5.66
CA LEU A 71 -3.27 1.33 4.70
C LEU A 71 -2.33 2.54 4.57
N SER A 72 -2.80 3.74 4.89
CA SER A 72 -2.05 4.99 4.69
C SER A 72 -0.73 5.09 5.49
N PRO A 73 -0.63 4.68 6.78
CA PRO A 73 0.58 4.94 7.58
C PRO A 73 1.79 4.18 7.04
N ALA A 74 1.59 2.91 6.64
CA ALA A 74 2.65 2.09 6.08
C ALA A 74 3.05 2.53 4.66
N ALA A 75 2.15 3.18 3.91
CA ALA A 75 2.46 3.72 2.60
C ALA A 75 3.26 5.04 2.70
N TYR A 76 2.93 5.90 3.67
CA TYR A 76 3.70 7.11 3.96
C TYR A 76 5.14 6.82 4.35
N LYS A 77 5.40 5.72 5.07
CA LYS A 77 6.77 5.27 5.40
C LYS A 77 7.60 4.91 4.16
N THR A 78 6.97 4.40 3.12
CA THR A 78 7.63 3.99 1.86
C THR A 78 7.80 5.14 0.86
N LEU A 79 6.90 6.12 0.88
CA LEU A 79 6.89 7.27 -0.02
C LEU A 79 8.23 8.04 -0.12
N PRO A 80 8.95 8.36 0.98
CA PRO A 80 10.20 9.13 0.89
C PRO A 80 11.34 8.35 0.23
N ALA A 81 11.29 7.02 0.24
CA ALA A 81 12.40 6.16 -0.19
C ALA A 81 12.34 5.74 -1.68
N GLY A 82 11.41 6.30 -2.47
CA GLY A 82 11.43 6.19 -3.94
C GLY A 82 10.36 5.30 -4.55
N VAL A 83 9.26 5.04 -3.83
CA VAL A 83 8.01 4.50 -4.37
C VAL A 83 8.19 3.20 -5.18
N SER A 84 8.99 2.32 -4.60
CA SER A 84 9.00 0.90 -4.86
C SER A 84 9.55 0.29 -3.61
N GLY A 85 8.67 0.01 -2.67
CA GLY A 85 9.11 -0.49 -1.38
C GLY A 85 7.98 -1.19 -0.67
N LEU A 86 8.37 -1.82 0.42
CA LEU A 86 7.50 -2.60 1.24
C LEU A 86 7.78 -2.32 2.71
N THR A 87 6.71 -2.29 3.48
CA THR A 87 6.72 -2.19 4.93
C THR A 87 6.28 -3.54 5.46
N ARG A 88 7.20 -4.28 6.10
CA ARG A 88 6.93 -5.62 6.65
C ARG A 88 6.28 -5.53 8.01
N ASN A 89 5.59 -6.61 8.40
CA ASN A 89 5.08 -6.78 9.75
C ASN A 89 4.15 -5.64 10.18
N ILE A 90 3.31 -5.14 9.29
CA ILE A 90 2.30 -4.14 9.60
C ILE A 90 1.00 -4.83 10.02
N LEU A 91 0.17 -4.13 10.78
CA LEU A 91 -1.18 -4.57 11.13
C LEU A 91 -2.18 -3.84 10.21
N ILE A 92 -3.02 -4.59 9.50
CA ILE A 92 -4.20 -4.07 8.81
C ILE A 92 -5.42 -4.79 9.41
N GLY A 93 -6.29 -4.06 10.09
CA GLY A 93 -7.33 -4.64 10.94
C GLY A 93 -6.72 -5.59 11.97
N ASP A 94 -7.00 -6.89 11.79
CA ASP A 94 -6.49 -7.97 12.63
C ASP A 94 -5.39 -8.83 11.97
N THR A 95 -4.93 -8.44 10.78
CA THR A 95 -3.99 -9.23 9.97
C THR A 95 -2.59 -8.64 9.99
N CYS A 96 -1.61 -9.43 10.43
CA CYS A 96 -0.20 -9.10 10.19
C CYS A 96 0.18 -9.40 8.74
N THR A 97 0.72 -8.42 8.03
CA THR A 97 1.03 -8.54 6.61
C THR A 97 2.20 -7.65 6.21
N THR A 98 2.60 -7.77 4.95
CA THR A 98 3.48 -6.82 4.28
C THR A 98 2.63 -5.95 3.37
N GLN A 99 2.87 -4.64 3.38
CA GLN A 99 2.26 -3.70 2.44
C GLN A 99 3.31 -3.08 1.54
N CYS A 100 2.99 -2.95 0.27
CA CYS A 100 3.87 -2.44 -0.77
C CYS A 100 3.29 -1.17 -1.38
N LEU A 101 4.17 -0.22 -1.71
CA LEU A 101 3.86 0.95 -2.50
C LEU A 101 4.75 0.92 -3.75
N SER A 102 4.16 0.68 -4.92
CA SER A 102 4.91 0.52 -6.17
C SER A 102 4.07 0.88 -7.39
N GLY A 103 4.65 0.79 -8.59
CA GLY A 103 3.93 0.93 -9.86
C GLY A 103 3.09 -0.27 -10.27
N ARG A 104 2.91 -1.28 -9.40
CA ARG A 104 2.25 -2.55 -9.71
C ARG A 104 1.28 -2.98 -8.62
N ALA A 105 0.13 -3.52 -9.04
CA ALA A 105 -0.91 -4.03 -8.15
C ALA A 105 -0.45 -5.28 -7.37
N ASN A 106 0.46 -6.07 -7.94
CA ASN A 106 0.98 -7.30 -7.34
C ASN A 106 2.32 -7.10 -6.62
N GLY A 107 2.64 -5.88 -6.19
CA GLY A 107 3.95 -5.57 -5.58
C GLY A 107 4.26 -6.37 -4.31
N CYS A 108 3.21 -6.84 -3.63
CA CYS A 108 3.28 -7.64 -2.40
C CYS A 108 2.83 -9.09 -2.59
N GLU A 109 2.48 -9.49 -3.81
CA GLU A 109 2.15 -10.89 -4.10
C GLU A 109 3.46 -11.63 -4.35
N ASN A 110 3.84 -12.50 -3.40
CA ASN A 110 4.76 -13.61 -3.62
C ASN A 110 3.95 -14.89 -3.67
#